data_AF-A0A7C4T218-F1
#
_entry.id   AF-A0A7C4T218-F1
#
_cell.length_a   1.000
_cell.length_b   1.000
_cell.length_c   1.000
_cell.angle_alpha   90.00
_cell.angle_beta   90.00
_cell.angle_gamma   90.00
#
_symmetry.space_group_name_H-M   'P 1'
#
loop_
_entity.id
_entity.type
_entity.pdbx_description
1 polymer ?
#
loop_
_entity_poly.entity_id
_entity_poly.type
_entity_poly.pdbx_seq_one_letter_code
_entity_poly.pdbx_strand_id
1 'polypeptide(L)'
;MDNAQILNNLYSAASLQDFLATVEYRVAGGQIRGAQAQVIDFDDPDVNDFLAVNQFTVTENKRTRRPDVVLFVNGLPLAIIELKNPADENATILTAFQQLQTYQAEIPLLFGTNA
;
A
#
# COMPACT_ATOMS: atom_id res chain seq x y z
N MET A 1 -15.42 -16.36 9.81
CA MET A 1 -15.27 -15.44 8.66
C MET A 1 -15.75 -16.20 7.45
N ASP A 2 -16.75 -15.69 6.74
CA ASP A 2 -17.27 -16.33 5.53
C ASP A 2 -16.47 -15.87 4.29
N ASN A 3 -16.54 -16.63 3.19
CA ASN A 3 -15.80 -16.39 1.95
C ASN A 3 -16.03 -14.98 1.35
N ALA A 4 -17.17 -14.35 1.60
CA ALA A 4 -17.47 -12.97 1.22
C ALA A 4 -16.59 -11.96 1.96
N GLN A 5 -16.17 -12.25 3.19
CA GLN A 5 -15.29 -11.40 3.98
C GLN A 5 -13.83 -11.50 3.50
N ILE A 6 -13.43 -12.68 3.01
CA ILE A 6 -12.13 -12.89 2.35
C ILE A 6 -12.08 -12.14 1.01
N LEU A 7 -13.15 -12.19 0.21
CA LEU A 7 -13.24 -11.47 -1.06
C LEU A 7 -13.27 -9.94 -0.86
N ASN A 8 -14.01 -9.43 0.14
CA ASN A 8 -14.05 -7.99 0.38
C ASN A 8 -12.70 -7.39 0.80
N ASN A 9 -11.85 -8.15 1.50
CA ASN A 9 -10.48 -7.71 1.81
C ASN A 9 -9.51 -7.82 0.61
N LEU A 10 -9.88 -8.52 -0.47
CA LEU A 10 -9.12 -8.51 -1.72
C LEU A 10 -9.47 -7.30 -2.62
N TYR A 11 -10.59 -6.61 -2.37
CA TYR A 11 -11.12 -5.53 -3.21
C TYR A 11 -11.27 -4.19 -2.46
N SER A 12 -10.31 -3.80 -1.60
CA SER A 12 -10.17 -2.36 -1.31
C SER A 12 -9.54 -1.70 -2.55
N ALA A 13 -10.40 -1.35 -3.51
CA ALA A 13 -9.99 -0.50 -4.62
C ALA A 13 -9.85 0.92 -4.08
N ALA A 14 -8.62 1.43 -4.05
CA ALA A 14 -8.39 2.85 -3.81
C ALA A 14 -9.17 3.67 -4.86
N SER A 15 -9.97 4.63 -4.41
CA SER A 15 -10.65 5.60 -5.27
C SER A 15 -9.61 6.54 -5.88
N LEU A 16 -9.88 7.09 -7.07
CA LEU A 16 -9.04 8.16 -7.64
C LEU A 16 -8.88 9.35 -6.70
N GLN A 17 -9.83 9.58 -5.78
CA GLN A 17 -9.72 10.63 -4.76
C GLN A 17 -8.62 10.36 -3.73
N ASP A 18 -8.22 9.10 -3.51
CA ASP A 18 -7.23 8.72 -2.51
C ASP A 18 -5.80 9.12 -2.93
N PHE A 19 -5.62 9.40 -4.23
CA PHE A 19 -4.34 9.84 -4.81
C PHE A 19 -4.34 11.33 -5.16
N LEU A 20 -5.28 12.11 -4.61
CA LEU A 20 -5.25 13.57 -4.65
C LEU A 20 -4.81 14.11 -3.29
N ALA A 21 -3.65 14.76 -3.24
CA ALA A 21 -3.16 15.42 -2.05
C ALA A 21 -3.51 16.91 -2.10
N THR A 22 -4.21 17.40 -1.07
CA THR A 22 -4.37 18.84 -0.89
C THR A 22 -3.05 19.44 -0.42
N VAL A 23 -2.47 20.32 -1.24
CA VAL A 23 -1.19 20.96 -0.97
C VAL A 23 -1.37 22.47 -0.83
N GLU A 24 -0.59 23.06 0.07
CA GLU A 24 -0.47 24.51 0.19
C GLU A 24 0.89 24.95 -0.35
N TYR A 25 0.90 25.97 -1.20
CA TYR A 25 2.14 26.56 -1.69
C TYR A 25 2.09 28.09 -1.62
N ARG A 26 3.27 28.68 -1.45
CA ARG A 26 3.44 30.13 -1.38
C ARG A 26 3.73 30.67 -2.78
N VAL A 27 2.89 31.59 -3.25
CA VAL A 27 3.16 32.32 -4.49
C VAL A 27 4.12 33.48 -4.26
N ALA A 28 4.74 33.99 -5.33
CA ALA A 28 5.74 35.06 -5.27
C ALA A 28 5.30 36.33 -4.51
N GLY A 29 3.98 36.59 -4.41
CA GLY A 29 3.40 37.68 -3.60
C GLY A 29 3.23 37.39 -2.11
N GLY A 30 3.73 36.26 -1.60
CA GLY A 30 3.67 35.88 -0.18
C GLY A 30 2.34 35.26 0.27
N GLN A 31 1.31 35.27 -0.56
CA GLN A 31 0.03 34.62 -0.28
C GLN A 31 0.16 33.09 -0.30
N ILE A 32 -0.62 32.40 0.54
CA ILE A 32 -0.75 30.94 0.52
C ILE A 32 -1.96 30.57 -0.33
N ARG A 33 -1.80 29.56 -1.20
CA ARG A 33 -2.89 28.99 -2.01
C ARG A 33 -2.94 27.49 -1.83
N GLY A 34 -4.16 26.96 -1.80
CA GLY A 34 -4.42 25.52 -1.89
C GLY A 34 -4.47 25.05 -3.35
N ALA A 35 -3.98 23.86 -3.61
CA ALA A 35 -4.15 23.13 -4.86
C ALA A 35 -4.35 21.63 -4.57
N GLN A 36 -4.86 20.91 -5.58
CA GLN A 36 -4.82 19.45 -5.59
C GLN A 36 -3.57 19.02 -6.37
N ALA A 37 -2.73 18.22 -5.73
CA ALA A 37 -1.63 17.52 -6.39
C ALA A 37 -2.09 16.09 -6.68
N GLN A 38 -1.97 15.68 -7.94
CA GLN A 38 -2.14 14.30 -8.32
C GLN A 38 -0.88 13.52 -7.92
N VAL A 39 -1.03 12.57 -7.00
CA VAL A 39 0.07 11.78 -6.45
C VAL A 39 0.39 10.59 -7.34
N ILE A 40 -0.56 10.11 -8.14
CA ILE A 40 -0.38 9.05 -9.14
C ILE A 40 -1.04 9.45 -10.44
N ASP A 41 -0.28 9.44 -11.52
CA ASP A 41 -0.81 9.63 -12.86
C ASP A 41 -1.29 8.29 -13.44
N PHE A 42 -2.61 8.14 -13.59
CA PHE A 42 -3.21 6.94 -14.18
C PHE A 42 -3.37 7.05 -15.70
N ASP A 43 -3.30 8.27 -16.25
CA ASP A 43 -3.46 8.52 -17.67
C ASP A 43 -2.12 8.34 -18.42
N ASP A 44 -1.01 8.74 -17.78
CA ASP A 44 0.36 8.49 -18.25
C ASP A 44 1.17 7.73 -17.16
N PRO A 45 1.09 6.39 -17.10
CA PRO A 45 1.75 5.62 -16.05
C PRO A 45 3.27 5.79 -16.03
N ASP A 46 3.90 6.06 -17.18
CA ASP A 46 5.35 6.11 -17.34
C ASP A 46 5.99 7.32 -16.65
N VAL A 47 5.22 8.33 -16.27
CA VAL A 47 5.72 9.48 -15.49
C VAL A 47 5.80 9.20 -13.99
N ASN A 48 5.26 8.08 -13.51
CA ASN A 48 5.38 7.67 -12.12
C ASN A 48 6.72 6.94 -11.86
N ASP A 49 7.25 7.12 -10.65
CA ASP A 49 8.37 6.33 -10.15
C ASP A 49 7.87 5.02 -9.53
N PHE A 50 8.31 3.88 -10.07
CA PHE A 50 7.95 2.55 -9.59
C PHE A 50 9.13 1.88 -8.92
N LEU A 51 8.93 1.41 -7.69
CA LEU A 51 9.97 0.70 -6.94
C LEU A 51 9.43 -0.58 -6.32
N ALA A 52 10.08 -1.70 -6.63
CA ALA A 52 9.85 -2.98 -5.96
C ALA A 52 10.98 -3.26 -4.97
N VAL A 53 10.65 -3.37 -3.68
CA VAL A 53 11.63 -3.64 -2.63
C VAL A 53 11.45 -5.05 -2.10
N ASN A 54 12.52 -5.84 -2.17
CA ASN A 54 12.56 -7.20 -1.63
C ASN A 54 12.86 -7.16 -0.12
N GLN A 55 12.20 -8.02 0.66
CA GLN A 55 12.44 -8.22 2.09
C GLN A 55 12.40 -6.92 2.90
N PHE A 56 11.40 -6.09 2.60
CA PHE A 56 11.25 -4.77 3.19
C PHE A 56 10.93 -4.86 4.67
N THR A 57 11.84 -4.42 5.55
CA THR A 57 11.63 -4.53 7.01
C THR A 57 11.00 -3.25 7.56
N VAL A 58 9.85 -3.38 8.22
CA VAL A 58 9.11 -2.28 8.83
C VAL A 58 8.96 -2.54 10.33
N THR A 59 9.18 -1.49 11.12
CA THR A 59 8.93 -1.51 12.56
C THR A 59 7.93 -0.43 12.92
N GLU A 60 6.80 -0.83 13.50
CA GLU A 60 5.77 0.06 14.02
C GLU A 60 5.33 -0.44 15.39
N ASN A 61 5.09 0.45 16.37
CA ASN A 61 4.57 0.06 17.69
C ASN A 61 5.29 -1.13 18.36
N LYS A 62 6.63 -1.20 18.22
CA LYS A 62 7.50 -2.31 18.70
C LYS A 62 7.24 -3.68 18.04
N ARG A 63 6.47 -3.73 16.97
CA ARG A 63 6.32 -4.90 16.10
C ARG A 63 7.17 -4.73 14.86
N THR A 64 7.88 -5.78 14.49
CA THR A 64 8.70 -5.80 13.28
C THR A 64 8.19 -6.88 12.34
N ARG A 65 7.96 -6.49 11.09
CA ARG A 65 7.50 -7.36 10.01
C ARG A 65 8.39 -7.17 8.79
N ARG A 66 8.50 -8.22 7.98
CA ARG A 66 9.32 -8.24 6.77
C ARG A 66 8.54 -8.94 5.67
N PRO A 67 7.70 -8.22 4.92
CA PRO A 67 7.06 -8.76 3.75
C PRO A 67 8.09 -9.14 2.68
N ASP A 68 7.74 -10.11 1.83
CA ASP A 68 8.67 -10.59 0.79
C ASP A 68 8.92 -9.53 -0.29
N VAL A 69 7.88 -8.85 -0.76
CA VAL A 69 7.99 -7.71 -1.68
C VAL A 69 6.97 -6.62 -1.33
N VAL A 70 7.41 -5.36 -1.36
CA VAL A 70 6.53 -4.20 -1.30
C VAL A 70 6.71 -3.36 -2.57
N LEU A 71 5.60 -3.00 -3.21
CA LEU A 71 5.58 -2.13 -4.39
C LEU A 71 5.24 -0.70 -3.99
N PHE A 72 6.05 0.23 -4.47
CA PHE A 72 5.86 1.66 -4.28
C PHE A 72 5.59 2.36 -5.60
N VAL A 73 4.72 3.37 -5.56
CA VAL A 73 4.50 4.33 -6.65
C VAL A 73 4.69 5.73 -6.08
N ASN A 74 5.63 6.50 -6.62
CA ASN A 74 5.97 7.85 -6.13
C ASN A 74 6.25 7.88 -4.61
N GLY A 75 6.82 6.80 -4.07
CA GLY A 75 7.12 6.63 -2.64
C GLY A 75 5.96 6.14 -1.76
N LEU A 76 4.76 5.93 -2.32
CA LEU A 76 3.61 5.37 -1.62
C LEU A 76 3.57 3.84 -1.70
N PRO A 77 3.48 3.09 -0.57
CA PRO A 77 3.41 1.62 -0.59
C PRO A 77 2.04 1.10 -1.02
N LEU A 78 1.85 0.73 -2.28
CA LEU A 78 0.52 0.35 -2.82
C LEU A 78 0.24 -1.15 -2.85
N ALA A 79 1.25 -2.01 -2.75
CA ALA A 79 1.00 -3.45 -2.73
C ALA A 79 2.04 -4.19 -1.90
N ILE A 80 1.57 -5.25 -1.25
CA ILE A 80 2.40 -6.19 -0.51
C ILE A 80 2.20 -7.56 -1.13
N ILE A 81 3.29 -8.22 -1.49
CA ILE A 81 3.28 -9.54 -2.11
C ILE A 81 4.02 -10.50 -1.17
N GLU A 82 3.32 -11.56 -0.78
CA GLU A 82 3.87 -12.67 0.00
C GLU A 82 4.09 -13.88 -0.90
N LEU A 83 5.29 -14.43 -0.88
CA LEU A 83 5.66 -15.60 -1.67
C LEU A 83 5.58 -16.85 -0.79
N LYS A 84 4.94 -17.89 -1.32
CA LYS A 84 4.90 -19.21 -0.69
C LYS A 84 5.47 -20.26 -1.63
N ASN A 85 6.11 -21.27 -1.06
CA ASN A 85 6.61 -22.40 -1.82
C ASN A 85 5.40 -23.22 -2.33
N PRO A 86 5.21 -23.39 -3.65
CA PRO A 86 4.10 -24.16 -4.19
C PRO A 86 4.16 -25.66 -3.86
N ALA A 87 5.31 -26.16 -3.42
CA ALA A 87 5.50 -27.56 -3.01
C ALA A 87 5.18 -27.82 -1.52
N ASP A 88 4.83 -26.79 -0.75
CA ASP A 88 4.43 -26.95 0.66
C ASP A 88 2.91 -27.18 0.75
N GLU A 89 2.50 -28.41 1.06
CA GLU A 89 1.08 -28.79 1.19
C GLU A 89 0.35 -28.00 2.30
N ASN A 90 1.08 -27.40 3.25
CA ASN A 90 0.51 -26.57 4.31
C ASN A 90 0.40 -25.09 3.93
N ALA A 91 1.06 -24.66 2.84
CA ALA A 91 1.04 -23.28 2.36
C ALA A 91 -0.26 -23.00 1.58
N THR A 92 -1.34 -22.79 2.33
CA THR A 92 -2.66 -22.50 1.77
C THR A 92 -2.85 -21.00 1.54
N ILE A 93 -3.71 -20.62 0.58
CA ILE A 93 -4.19 -19.24 0.39
C ILE A 93 -4.67 -18.63 1.72
N LEU A 94 -5.30 -19.44 2.56
CA LEU A 94 -5.77 -19.02 3.88
C LEU A 94 -4.63 -18.59 4.81
N THR A 95 -3.51 -19.32 4.83
CA THR A 95 -2.34 -18.95 5.66
C THR A 95 -1.69 -17.65 5.16
N ALA A 96 -1.58 -17.46 3.85
CA ALA A 96 -1.09 -16.22 3.25
C ALA A 96 -2.01 -15.03 3.60
N PHE A 97 -3.33 -15.23 3.50
CA PHE A 97 -4.31 -14.22 3.89
C PHE A 97 -4.21 -13.84 5.37
N GLN A 98 -4.11 -14.83 6.27
CA GLN A 98 -3.93 -14.59 7.71
C GLN A 98 -2.64 -13.82 8.02
N GLN A 99 -1.58 -14.06 7.25
CA GLN A 99 -0.33 -13.31 7.37
C GLN A 99 -0.51 -11.84 6.99
N LEU A 100 -1.20 -11.56 5.87
CA LEU A 100 -1.54 -10.17 5.48
C LEU A 100 -2.42 -9.48 6.52
N GLN A 101 -3.41 -10.18 7.08
CA GLN A 101 -4.23 -9.65 8.19
C GLN A 101 -3.38 -9.32 9.43
N THR A 102 -2.37 -10.15 9.73
CA THR A 102 -1.43 -9.88 10.82
C THR A 102 -0.60 -8.63 10.54
N TYR A 103 -0.17 -8.42 9.30
CA TYR A 103 0.56 -7.21 8.92
C TYR A 103 -0.32 -5.97 9.04
N GLN A 104 -1.54 -6.01 8.52
CA GLN A 104 -2.49 -4.90 8.63
C GLN A 104 -2.75 -4.49 10.08
N ALA A 105 -2.83 -5.46 11.00
CA ALA A 105 -3.03 -5.20 12.43
C ALA A 105 -1.78 -4.68 13.15
N GLU A 106 -0.58 -5.08 12.74
CA GLU A 106 0.66 -4.78 13.48
C GLU A 106 1.50 -3.64 12.90
N ILE A 107 1.40 -3.40 11.59
CA ILE A 107 2.09 -2.33 10.86
C ILE A 107 1.10 -1.57 9.94
N PRO A 108 -0.01 -1.03 10.48
CA PRO A 108 -1.07 -0.42 9.69
C PRO A 108 -0.61 0.72 8.78
N LEU A 109 0.48 1.44 9.11
CA LEU A 109 1.00 2.50 8.25
C LEU A 109 1.43 2.00 6.87
N LEU A 110 1.85 0.73 6.75
CA LEU A 110 2.19 0.13 5.45
C LEU A 110 0.96 -0.09 4.55
N PHE A 111 -0.25 -0.04 5.12
CA PHE A 111 -1.52 -0.21 4.40
C PHE A 111 -2.29 1.11 4.23
N GLY A 112 -1.77 2.22 4.77
CA GLY A 112 -2.50 3.48 4.88
C GLY A 112 -2.90 4.12 3.54
N THR A 113 -2.25 3.76 2.44
CA THR A 113 -2.56 4.28 1.09
C THR A 113 -3.69 3.52 0.40
N ASN A 114 -4.12 2.38 0.95
CA ASN A 114 -5.19 1.52 0.41
C ASN A 114 -6.29 1.23 1.45
N ALA A 115 -6.37 2.05 2.50
CA ALA A 115 -7.21 1.83 3.69
C ALA A 115 -8.63 2.39 3.55
#